data_AF-A0A836XD40-F1
#
_entry.id   AF-A0A836XD40-F1
#
_cell.length_a   1.000
_cell.length_b   1.000
_cell.length_c   1.000
_cell.angle_alpha   90.00
_cell.angle_beta   90.00
_cell.angle_gamma   90.00
#
_symmetry.space_group_name_H-M   'P 1'
#
loop_
_entity.id
_entity.type
_entity.pdbx_description
1 polymer ?
#
loop_
_entity_poly.entity_id
_entity_poly.type
_entity_poly.pdbx_seq_one_letter_code
_entity_poly.pdbx_strand_id
1 'polypeptide(L)'
;MNGTEDRRNPYLVLGLPYGSSPREATKAFARRSKEVNKSRSFGYTVEDLTWALNQVEQATQDFEVDVTIYRVPANPSLFDGSPDWDGESSGFFNPRPVPIKRTTGPVDPEEIEALLDEAALCWVNQLVSPKGASVQIPYPFPN
;
A
#
# COMPACT_ATOMS: atom_id res chain seq x y z
N MET A 1 7.98 4.77 -37.30
CA MET A 1 7.76 5.51 -36.03
C MET A 1 6.82 4.63 -35.21
N ASN A 2 7.32 4.08 -34.10
CA ASN A 2 6.72 2.94 -33.41
C ASN A 2 5.54 3.40 -32.55
N GLY A 3 4.35 2.83 -32.82
CA GLY A 3 3.10 3.13 -32.14
C GLY A 3 2.82 2.21 -30.96
N THR A 4 3.31 2.59 -29.78
CA THR A 4 2.97 1.91 -28.51
C THR A 4 2.73 2.88 -27.34
N GLU A 5 2.56 4.19 -27.59
CA GLU A 5 2.55 5.18 -26.49
C GLU A 5 1.21 5.37 -25.76
N ASP A 6 0.07 4.94 -26.30
CA ASP A 6 -1.22 5.53 -25.84
C ASP A 6 -2.32 4.51 -25.47
N ARG A 7 -1.95 3.47 -24.70
CA ARG A 7 -2.92 2.53 -24.10
C ARG A 7 -2.76 2.35 -22.59
N ARG A 8 -2.06 3.26 -21.93
CA ARG A 8 -1.94 3.23 -20.47
C ARG A 8 -3.22 3.81 -19.89
N ASN A 9 -3.87 3.07 -18.99
CA ASN A 9 -5.06 3.55 -18.30
C ASN A 9 -4.63 4.13 -16.94
N PRO A 10 -4.92 5.41 -16.64
CA PRO A 10 -4.42 6.06 -15.43
C PRO A 10 -4.94 5.40 -14.14
N TYR A 11 -6.15 4.85 -14.16
CA TYR A 11 -6.72 4.13 -13.02
C TYR A 11 -5.99 2.81 -12.75
N LEU A 12 -5.55 2.11 -13.81
CA LEU A 12 -4.75 0.88 -13.66
C LEU A 12 -3.36 1.18 -13.10
N VAL A 13 -2.72 2.26 -13.57
CA VAL A 13 -1.41 2.69 -13.09
C VAL A 13 -1.44 3.04 -11.60
N LEU A 14 -2.50 3.70 -11.14
CA LEU A 14 -2.69 4.01 -9.71
C LEU A 14 -3.23 2.83 -8.88
N GLY A 15 -3.78 1.80 -9.53
CA GLY A 15 -4.44 0.68 -8.87
C GLY A 15 -5.76 1.09 -8.20
N LEU A 16 -6.58 1.84 -8.92
CA LEU A 16 -7.88 2.35 -8.49
C LEU A 16 -9.00 1.89 -9.41
N PRO A 17 -10.25 1.81 -8.91
CA PRO A 17 -11.39 1.63 -9.77
C PRO A 17 -11.58 2.85 -10.68
N TYR A 18 -12.05 2.59 -11.91
CA TYR A 18 -12.37 3.66 -12.85
C TYR A 18 -13.48 4.55 -12.28
N GLY A 19 -13.31 5.87 -12.39
CA GLY A 19 -14.24 6.85 -11.80
C GLY A 19 -13.97 7.18 -10.33
N SER A 20 -12.88 6.64 -9.74
CA SER A 20 -12.39 7.09 -8.43
C SER A 20 -12.20 8.61 -8.39
N SER A 21 -12.53 9.21 -7.25
CA SER A 21 -12.42 10.66 -7.08
C SER A 21 -10.94 11.12 -7.12
N PRO A 22 -10.68 12.40 -7.46
CA PRO A 22 -9.31 12.95 -7.40
C PRO A 22 -8.63 12.74 -6.03
N ARG A 23 -9.41 12.81 -4.94
CA ARG A 23 -8.89 12.55 -3.57
C ARG A 23 -8.40 11.11 -3.39
N GLU A 24 -9.08 10.14 -3.98
CA GLU A 24 -8.65 8.73 -3.96
C GLU A 24 -7.40 8.53 -4.83
N ALA A 25 -7.33 9.20 -5.99
CA ALA A 25 -6.15 9.23 -6.85
C ALA A 25 -4.91 9.75 -6.10
N THR A 26 -5.01 10.87 -5.37
CA THR A 26 -3.91 11.40 -4.55
C THR A 26 -3.46 10.41 -3.48
N LYS A 27 -4.41 9.74 -2.81
CA LYS A 27 -4.10 8.73 -1.78
C LYS A 27 -3.40 7.50 -2.38
N ALA A 28 -3.84 7.04 -3.54
CA ALA A 28 -3.22 5.92 -4.24
C ALA A 28 -1.82 6.28 -4.74
N PHE A 29 -1.62 7.48 -5.28
CA PHE A 29 -0.30 7.99 -5.66
C PHE A 29 0.66 7.96 -4.47
N ALA A 30 0.27 8.50 -3.31
CA ALA A 30 1.13 8.51 -2.13
C ALA A 30 1.51 7.10 -1.66
N ARG A 31 0.61 6.13 -1.78
CA ARG A 31 0.88 4.71 -1.48
C ARG A 31 1.86 4.10 -2.49
N ARG A 32 1.58 4.25 -3.79
CA ARG A 32 2.39 3.67 -4.88
C ARG A 32 3.79 4.29 -4.97
N SER A 33 3.93 5.59 -4.73
CA SER A 33 5.24 6.25 -4.72
C SER A 33 6.14 5.73 -3.59
N LYS A 34 5.57 5.37 -2.44
CA LYS A 34 6.32 4.69 -1.37
C LYS A 34 6.74 3.27 -1.77
N GLU A 35 5.90 2.54 -2.49
CA GLU A 35 6.19 1.19 -2.97
C GLU A 35 7.28 1.18 -4.05
N VAL A 36 7.25 2.11 -5.01
CA VAL A 36 8.29 2.27 -6.04
C VAL A 36 9.65 2.57 -5.40
N ASN A 37 9.68 3.41 -4.36
CA ASN A 37 10.91 3.71 -3.64
C ASN A 37 11.44 2.53 -2.79
N LYS A 38 10.55 1.65 -2.32
CA LYS A 38 10.90 0.52 -1.45
C LYS A 38 11.26 -0.76 -2.24
N SER A 39 10.82 -0.87 -3.49
CA SER A 39 10.91 -2.11 -4.28
C SER A 39 11.44 -1.82 -5.68
N ARG A 40 12.53 -2.50 -6.08
CA ARG A 40 13.17 -2.32 -7.41
C ARG A 40 12.38 -2.96 -8.58
N SER A 41 11.24 -3.60 -8.30
CA SER A 41 10.48 -4.41 -9.27
C SER A 41 9.02 -3.96 -9.42
N PHE A 42 8.77 -2.66 -9.42
CA PHE A 42 7.47 -2.12 -9.79
C PHE A 42 7.49 -1.81 -11.29
N GLY A 43 6.52 -2.34 -12.05
CA GLY A 43 6.47 -2.19 -13.51
C GLY A 43 6.13 -0.77 -14.00
N TYR A 44 6.02 0.20 -13.09
CA TYR A 44 5.70 1.59 -13.35
C TYR A 44 6.69 2.49 -12.60
N THR A 45 7.10 3.59 -13.24
CA THR A 45 7.99 4.58 -12.65
C THR A 45 7.22 5.67 -11.91
N VAL A 46 7.94 6.56 -11.20
CA VAL A 46 7.31 7.71 -10.53
C VAL A 46 6.72 8.68 -11.56
N GLU A 47 7.34 8.79 -12.73
CA GLU A 47 6.85 9.58 -13.86
C GLU A 47 5.51 9.01 -14.37
N ASP A 48 5.37 7.68 -14.44
CA ASP A 48 4.09 7.04 -14.81
C ASP A 48 2.99 7.34 -13.79
N LEU A 49 3.31 7.29 -12.49
CA LEU A 49 2.36 7.60 -11.42
C LEU A 49 1.93 9.08 -11.45
N THR A 50 2.86 9.98 -11.76
CA THR A 50 2.61 11.42 -11.86
C THR A 50 1.75 11.72 -13.09
N TRP A 51 2.06 11.10 -14.22
CA TRP A 51 1.23 11.17 -15.42
C TRP A 51 -0.19 10.68 -15.13
N ALA A 52 -0.35 9.54 -14.45
CA ALA A 52 -1.66 8.98 -14.15
C ALA A 52 -2.50 9.87 -13.23
N LEU A 53 -1.89 10.50 -12.21
CA LEU A 53 -2.59 11.44 -11.33
C LEU A 53 -3.12 12.65 -12.12
N ASN A 54 -2.27 13.25 -12.96
CA ASN A 54 -2.66 14.40 -13.78
C ASN A 54 -3.81 14.05 -14.74
N GLN A 55 -3.82 12.85 -15.32
CA GLN A 55 -4.89 12.40 -16.20
C GLN A 55 -6.23 12.25 -15.48
N VAL A 56 -6.26 11.72 -14.25
CA VAL A 56 -7.51 11.60 -13.46
C VAL A 56 -8.04 12.99 -13.06
N GLU A 57 -7.15 13.91 -12.70
CA GLU A 57 -7.52 15.29 -12.35
C GLU A 57 -8.11 16.03 -13.56
N GLN A 58 -7.49 15.89 -14.75
CA GLN A 58 -7.99 16.49 -15.99
C GLN A 58 -9.32 15.88 -16.45
N ALA A 59 -9.47 14.56 -16.39
CA ALA A 59 -10.70 13.87 -16.77
C ALA A 59 -11.91 14.27 -15.88
N THR A 60 -11.66 14.78 -14.67
CA THR A 60 -12.71 15.30 -13.79
C THR A 60 -13.13 16.73 -14.16
N GLN A 61 -12.23 17.50 -14.79
CA GLN A 61 -12.47 18.91 -15.15
C GLN A 61 -13.13 19.05 -16.53
N ASP A 62 -12.75 18.22 -17.51
CA ASP A 62 -13.22 18.32 -18.89
C ASP A 62 -14.26 17.24 -19.23
N PHE A 63 -15.51 17.45 -18.82
CA PHE A 63 -16.63 16.55 -19.13
C PHE A 63 -16.97 16.46 -20.64
N GLU A 64 -16.51 17.43 -21.44
CA GLU A 64 -16.77 17.53 -22.90
C GLU A 64 -15.78 16.73 -23.77
N VAL A 65 -14.61 16.34 -23.22
CA VAL A 65 -13.55 15.61 -23.95
C VAL A 65 -13.55 14.12 -23.57
N ASP A 66 -14.64 13.62 -22.98
CA ASP A 66 -14.72 12.23 -22.56
C ASP A 66 -15.01 11.30 -23.75
N VAL A 67 -13.95 10.86 -24.44
CA VAL A 67 -14.00 9.84 -25.49
C VAL A 67 -14.41 8.45 -24.96
N THR A 68 -14.67 8.30 -23.66
CA THR A 68 -15.13 7.04 -23.04
C THR A 68 -16.64 6.81 -23.09
N ILE A 69 -17.42 7.63 -23.79
CA ILE A 69 -18.89 7.46 -23.97
C ILE A 69 -19.25 6.05 -24.50
N TYR A 70 -18.31 5.32 -25.10
CA TYR A 70 -18.43 3.89 -25.38
C TYR A 70 -17.89 3.03 -24.20
N ARG A 71 -18.64 2.96 -23.10
CA ARG A 71 -18.27 2.13 -21.93
C ARG A 71 -18.72 0.68 -22.10
N VAL A 72 -17.81 -0.26 -21.89
CA VAL A 72 -18.12 -1.65 -21.53
C VAL A 72 -18.10 -1.72 -20.00
N PRO A 73 -19.13 -2.28 -19.34
CA PRO A 73 -19.11 -2.47 -17.90
C PRO A 73 -17.90 -3.35 -17.55
N ALA A 74 -16.96 -2.80 -16.79
CA ALA A 74 -15.93 -3.60 -16.15
C ALA A 74 -16.66 -4.65 -15.29
N ASN A 75 -16.43 -5.94 -15.58
CA ASN A 75 -17.08 -7.01 -14.84
C ASN A 75 -16.77 -6.83 -13.34
N PRO A 76 -17.77 -6.54 -12.49
CA PRO A 76 -17.54 -6.25 -11.08
C PRO A 76 -16.88 -7.42 -10.34
N SER A 77 -17.04 -8.64 -10.86
CA SER A 77 -16.40 -9.84 -10.31
C SER A 77 -14.86 -9.80 -10.34
N LEU A 78 -14.25 -8.88 -11.10
CA LEU A 78 -12.79 -8.68 -11.09
C LEU A 78 -12.30 -7.95 -9.82
N PHE A 79 -13.22 -7.28 -9.10
CA PHE A 79 -12.96 -6.58 -7.85
C PHE A 79 -13.41 -7.37 -6.61
N ASP A 80 -14.29 -8.36 -6.79
CA ASP A 80 -14.84 -9.19 -5.70
C ASP A 80 -13.85 -10.21 -5.12
N GLY A 81 -12.60 -10.24 -5.61
CA GLY A 81 -11.53 -11.05 -5.05
C GLY A 81 -11.08 -10.53 -3.68
N SER A 82 -11.92 -10.67 -2.65
CA SER A 82 -11.41 -10.83 -1.29
C SER A 82 -10.50 -12.05 -1.30
N PRO A 83 -9.29 -11.99 -0.70
CA PRO A 83 -8.45 -13.17 -0.65
C PRO A 83 -9.24 -14.30 0.03
N ASP A 84 -9.45 -15.40 -0.68
CA ASP A 84 -9.99 -16.62 -0.09
C ASP A 84 -9.07 -17.03 1.08
N TRP A 85 -9.63 -17.64 2.12
CA TRP A 85 -8.89 -18.06 3.33
C TRP A 85 -7.70 -18.97 3.00
N ASP A 86 -7.86 -19.76 1.94
CA ASP A 86 -6.98 -20.72 1.30
C ASP A 86 -5.95 -20.07 0.36
N GLY A 87 -5.99 -18.75 0.25
CA GLY A 87 -5.11 -18.00 -0.62
C GLY A 87 -5.62 -18.07 -2.04
N GLU A 88 -5.60 -19.23 -2.72
CA GLU A 88 -5.53 -19.48 -4.18
C GLU A 88 -6.08 -18.46 -5.21
N SER A 89 -7.14 -17.67 -4.95
CA SER A 89 -7.52 -16.54 -5.80
C SER A 89 -6.83 -15.22 -5.40
N SER A 90 -6.23 -14.51 -6.35
CA SER A 90 -5.71 -13.15 -6.11
C SER A 90 -6.43 -12.22 -7.07
N GLY A 91 -7.23 -11.30 -6.54
CA GLY A 91 -7.90 -10.30 -7.36
C GLY A 91 -6.88 -9.50 -8.17
N PHE A 92 -7.20 -9.22 -9.43
CA PHE A 92 -6.28 -8.54 -10.37
C PHE A 92 -5.75 -7.21 -9.82
N PHE A 93 -6.56 -6.53 -9.00
CA PHE A 93 -6.23 -5.24 -8.38
C PHE A 93 -5.67 -5.32 -6.95
N ASN A 94 -5.63 -6.49 -6.35
CA ASN A 94 -5.15 -6.68 -4.97
C ASN A 94 -4.25 -7.93 -4.89
N PRO A 95 -3.02 -7.87 -5.43
CA PRO A 95 -2.11 -9.00 -5.38
C PRO A 95 -1.80 -9.36 -3.93
N ARG A 96 -1.61 -10.66 -3.65
CA ARG A 96 -1.37 -11.11 -2.28
C ARG A 96 -0.07 -10.56 -1.71
N PRO A 97 -0.02 -10.28 -0.40
CA PRO A 97 1.24 -10.10 0.28
C PRO A 97 2.07 -11.39 0.15
N VAL A 98 3.22 -11.31 -0.50
CA VAL A 98 4.18 -12.42 -0.58
C VAL A 98 5.11 -12.32 0.63
N PRO A 99 5.16 -13.34 1.52
CA PRO A 99 6.07 -13.32 2.65
C PRO A 99 7.51 -13.31 2.15
N ILE A 100 8.28 -12.34 2.62
CA ILE A 100 9.71 -12.22 2.32
C ILE A 100 10.44 -13.29 3.13
N LYS A 101 11.34 -14.04 2.49
CA LYS A 101 12.19 -15.02 3.20
C LYS A 101 12.97 -14.32 4.32
N ARG A 102 12.95 -14.89 5.51
CA ARG A 102 13.78 -14.41 6.63
C ARG A 102 15.25 -14.45 6.22
N THR A 103 15.93 -13.32 6.34
CA THR A 103 17.38 -13.20 6.15
C THR A 103 18.15 -13.50 7.43
N THR A 104 17.49 -13.41 8.58
CA THR A 104 18.07 -13.73 9.89
C THR A 104 17.97 -15.22 10.17
N GLY A 105 18.98 -15.76 10.85
CA GLY A 105 18.97 -17.13 11.34
C GLY A 105 17.84 -17.40 12.34
N PRO A 106 17.63 -18.68 12.71
CA PRO A 106 16.81 -19.00 13.87
C PRO A 106 17.38 -18.27 15.08
N VAL A 107 16.51 -17.60 15.83
CA VAL A 107 16.89 -16.90 17.06
C VAL A 107 16.85 -17.93 18.18
N ASP A 108 17.90 -17.97 18.99
CA ASP A 108 17.96 -18.85 20.16
C ASP A 108 16.92 -18.40 21.20
N PRO A 109 16.05 -19.28 21.73
CA PRO A 109 15.13 -18.92 22.81
C PRO A 109 15.81 -18.23 23.99
N GLU A 110 17.05 -18.59 24.32
CA GLU A 110 17.80 -17.96 25.42
C GLU A 110 18.15 -16.48 25.13
N GLU A 111 18.44 -16.14 23.87
CA GLU A 111 18.68 -14.75 23.45
C GLU A 111 17.39 -13.91 23.53
N ILE A 112 16.24 -14.52 23.25
CA ILE A 112 14.94 -13.85 23.35
C ILE A 112 14.62 -13.54 24.81
N GLU A 113 14.80 -14.51 25.70
CA GLU A 113 14.56 -14.33 27.15
C GLU A 113 15.49 -13.27 27.73
N ALA A 114 16.78 -13.30 27.40
CA ALA A 114 17.75 -12.30 27.85
C ALA A 114 17.37 -10.88 27.37
N LEU A 115 16.90 -10.74 26.12
CA LEU A 115 16.46 -9.45 25.57
C LEU A 115 15.18 -8.95 26.26
N LEU A 116 14.25 -9.84 26.59
CA LEU A 116 13.02 -9.50 27.32
C LEU A 116 13.33 -9.06 28.76
N ASP A 117 14.24 -9.75 29.43
CA ASP A 117 14.70 -9.39 30.78
C ASP A 117 15.42 -8.03 30.79
N GLU A 118 16.29 -7.79 29.81
CA GLU A 118 16.97 -6.49 29.66
C GLU A 118 15.98 -5.35 29.39
N ALA A 119 15.00 -5.58 28.51
CA ALA A 119 13.95 -4.60 28.22
C ALA A 119 13.08 -4.31 29.46
N ALA A 120 12.73 -5.33 30.24
CA ALA A 120 11.98 -5.19 31.48
C ALA A 120 12.76 -4.36 32.51
N LEU A 121 14.05 -4.64 32.70
CA LEU A 121 14.92 -3.88 33.60
C LEU A 121 15.09 -2.42 33.15
N CYS A 122 15.28 -2.19 31.85
CA CYS A 122 15.37 -0.85 31.27
C CYS A 122 14.07 -0.05 31.52
N TRP A 123 12.92 -0.69 31.30
CA TRP A 123 11.61 -0.08 31.54
C TRP A 123 11.36 0.25 33.02
N VAL A 124 11.66 -0.68 33.93
CA VAL A 124 11.55 -0.45 35.38
C VAL A 124 12.48 0.69 35.81
N ASN A 125 13.72 0.71 35.34
CA ASN A 125 14.65 1.81 35.63
C ASN A 125 14.15 3.16 35.11
N GLN A 126 13.48 3.18 33.97
CA GLN A 126 12.88 4.39 33.42
C GLN A 126 11.67 4.87 34.25
N LEU A 127 10.86 3.95 34.80
CA LEU A 127 9.72 4.25 35.68
C LEU A 127 10.15 4.77 37.06
N VAL A 128 11.22 4.20 37.63
CA VAL A 128 11.72 4.56 38.97
C VAL A 128 12.62 5.79 38.95
N SER A 129 13.09 6.22 37.77
CA SER A 129 13.91 7.41 37.63
C SER A 129 13.17 8.67 38.10
N PRO A 130 13.79 9.56 38.91
CA PRO A 130 13.15 10.74 39.50
C PRO A 130 12.72 11.79 38.45
N LYS A 131 13.15 11.64 37.19
CA LYS A 131 12.56 12.34 36.04
C LYS A 131 11.30 11.59 35.59
N GLY A 132 10.24 11.68 36.38
CA GLY A 132 8.93 11.12 36.04
C GLY A 132 8.38 11.76 34.77
N ALA A 133 8.75 11.23 33.61
CA ALA A 133 8.04 11.50 32.37
C ALA A 133 6.74 10.70 32.39
N SER A 134 5.61 11.36 32.13
CA SER A 134 4.31 10.71 31.98
C SER A 134 4.41 9.67 30.85
N VAL A 135 4.53 8.39 31.22
CA VAL A 135 4.56 7.29 30.25
C VAL A 135 3.16 7.15 29.67
N GLN A 136 2.99 7.58 28.42
CA GLN A 136 1.79 7.24 27.66
C GLN A 136 1.96 5.83 27.11
N ILE A 137 1.16 4.89 27.61
CA ILE A 137 1.09 3.53 27.10
C ILE A 137 0.52 3.61 25.69
N PRO A 138 1.28 3.26 24.63
CA PRO A 138 0.74 3.26 23.29
C PRO A 138 -0.18 2.04 23.15
N TYR A 139 -1.47 2.35 23.01
CA TYR A 139 -2.57 1.47 22.62
C TYR A 139 -3.30 0.64 23.70
N PRO A 140 -4.65 0.56 23.61
CA PRO A 140 -5.48 -0.18 24.55
C PRO A 140 -5.58 -1.67 24.20
N PHE A 141 -5.68 -2.51 25.22
CA PHE A 141 -6.30 -3.83 25.11
C PHE A 141 -7.83 -3.65 25.11
N PRO A 142 -8.58 -4.22 24.14
CA PRO A 142 -10.04 -4.23 24.20
C PRO A 142 -10.52 -5.12 25.36
N ASN A 143 -11.53 -4.64 26.08
CA ASN A 143 -12.29 -5.40 27.09
C ASN A 143 -13.11 -6.54 26.47
#